data_AF-A0A2T2U7H0-F1
#
_entry.id   AF-A0A2T2U7H0-F1
#
_cell.length_a   1.000
_cell.length_b   1.000
_cell.length_c   1.000
_cell.angle_alpha   90.00
_cell.angle_beta   90.00
_cell.angle_gamma   90.00
#
_symmetry.space_group_name_H-M   'P 1'
#
loop_
_entity.id
_entity.type
_entity.pdbx_description
1 polymer ?
#
loop_
_entity_poly.entity_id
_entity_poly.type
_entity_poly.pdbx_seq_one_letter_code
_entity_poly.pdbx_strand_id
1 'polypeptide(L)'
;MKKIPETAMETERRISRDELAALVREARGPRSQIEVARQMGVSQAAVSQAENNLDAYLDSLRIRIIECYTNCEVKGPEAQFTIHKNQQP
;
A
#
# COMPACT_ATOMS: atom_id res chain seq x y z
N MET A 1 27.08 20.42 -23.23
CA MET A 1 26.48 19.07 -23.09
C MET A 1 25.36 19.15 -22.07
N LYS A 2 24.28 18.40 -22.32
CA LYS A 2 22.96 18.54 -21.67
C LYS A 2 23.06 18.38 -20.14
N LYS A 3 22.44 19.32 -19.41
CA LYS A 3 22.12 19.17 -17.99
C LYS A 3 21.19 17.96 -17.85
N ILE A 4 21.59 16.95 -17.09
CA ILE A 4 20.64 16.01 -16.51
C ILE A 4 20.48 16.51 -15.07
N PRO A 5 19.31 17.05 -14.68
CA PRO A 5 19.10 17.36 -13.28
C PRO A 5 18.99 16.04 -12.52
N GLU A 6 19.86 15.86 -11.52
CA GLU A 6 19.73 14.87 -10.43
C GLU A 6 18.51 15.21 -9.55
N THR A 7 17.33 15.32 -10.16
CA THR A 7 16.07 15.54 -9.45
C THR A 7 15.44 14.20 -9.12
N ALA A 8 15.30 13.99 -7.80
CA ALA A 8 14.56 12.92 -7.14
C ALA A 8 15.20 11.52 -7.22
N MET A 9 15.88 11.13 -6.15
CA MET A 9 15.86 9.72 -5.72
C MET A 9 14.39 9.33 -5.48
N GLU A 10 13.70 8.89 -6.52
CA GLU A 10 12.47 8.10 -6.40
C GLU A 10 12.85 6.83 -5.63
N THR A 11 12.53 6.79 -4.34
CA THR A 11 12.61 5.54 -3.56
C THR A 11 11.47 4.61 -3.97
N GLU A 12 11.58 4.11 -5.20
CA GLU A 12 10.80 2.99 -5.71
C GLU A 12 11.34 1.72 -5.04
N ARG A 13 10.45 1.00 -4.32
CA ARG A 13 10.79 -0.29 -3.71
C ARG A 13 9.89 -1.37 -4.29
N ARG A 14 10.51 -2.49 -4.68
CA ARG A 14 9.80 -3.71 -5.05
C ARG A 14 9.43 -4.46 -3.78
N ILE A 15 8.18 -4.88 -3.68
CA ILE A 15 7.66 -5.62 -2.53
C ILE A 15 6.91 -6.87 -2.99
N SER A 16 7.00 -7.91 -2.18
CA SER A 16 6.20 -9.13 -2.30
C SER A 16 4.78 -8.91 -1.78
N ARG A 17 3.90 -9.89 -1.99
CA ARG A 17 2.54 -9.86 -1.44
C ARG A 17 2.52 -9.96 0.09
N ASP A 18 3.45 -10.72 0.66
CA ASP A 18 3.65 -10.80 2.11
C ASP A 18 3.99 -9.42 2.69
N GLU A 19 4.94 -8.72 2.05
CA GLU A 19 5.28 -7.35 2.43
C GLU A 19 4.10 -6.39 2.25
N LEU A 20 3.31 -6.56 1.18
CA LEU A 20 2.08 -5.79 0.97
C LEU A 20 1.08 -6.00 2.13
N ALA A 21 0.86 -7.23 2.58
CA ALA A 21 -0.02 -7.52 3.71
C ALA A 21 0.51 -6.95 5.04
N ALA A 22 1.82 -6.99 5.26
CA ALA A 22 2.47 -6.36 6.41
C ALA A 22 2.28 -4.83 6.39
N LEU A 23 2.47 -4.19 5.24
CA LEU A 23 2.29 -2.75 5.06
C LEU A 23 0.86 -2.29 5.36
N VAL A 24 -0.15 -3.12 5.13
CA VAL A 24 -1.54 -2.79 5.51
C VAL A 24 -1.67 -2.59 7.03
N ARG A 25 -1.03 -3.46 7.82
CA ARG A 25 -1.06 -3.35 9.29
C ARG A 25 -0.33 -2.10 9.76
N GLU A 26 0.82 -1.81 9.15
CA GLU A 26 1.61 -0.61 9.43
C GLU A 26 0.84 0.67 9.05
N ALA A 27 0.23 0.70 7.86
CA ALA A 27 -0.56 1.81 7.35
C ALA A 27 -1.78 2.11 8.22
N ARG A 28 -2.50 1.07 8.68
CA ARG A 28 -3.62 1.24 9.63
C ARG A 28 -3.15 1.93 10.90
N GLY A 29 -1.97 1.55 11.42
CA GLY A 29 -1.41 2.06 12.66
C GLY A 29 -2.33 1.75 13.85
N PRO A 30 -2.66 2.74 14.71
CA PRO A 30 -3.49 2.52 15.90
C PRO A 30 -4.99 2.38 15.60
N ARG A 31 -5.45 2.67 14.38
CA ARG A 31 -6.87 2.61 14.00
C ARG A 31 -7.39 1.19 14.11
N SER A 32 -8.62 0.98 14.54
CA SER A 32 -9.25 -0.34 14.53
C SER A 32 -9.55 -0.82 13.10
N GLN A 33 -9.66 -2.14 12.93
CA GLN A 33 -10.11 -2.71 11.65
C GLN A 33 -11.53 -2.23 11.26
N ILE A 34 -12.38 -1.93 12.25
CA ILE A 34 -13.74 -1.44 12.02
C ILE A 34 -13.71 -0.03 11.42
N GLU A 35 -12.85 0.85 11.93
CA GLU A 35 -12.69 2.21 11.38
C GLU A 35 -12.18 2.17 9.95
N VAL A 36 -11.16 1.34 9.68
CA VAL A 36 -10.64 1.14 8.31
C VAL A 36 -11.72 0.57 7.40
N ALA A 37 -12.46 -0.44 7.84
CA ALA A 37 -13.52 -1.05 7.07
C ALA A 37 -14.60 -0.04 6.67
N ARG A 38 -15.03 0.80 7.63
CA ARG A 38 -15.99 1.87 7.40
C ARG A 38 -15.48 2.89 6.37
N GLN A 39 -14.22 3.29 6.46
CA GLN A 39 -13.61 4.24 5.53
C GLN A 39 -13.43 3.66 4.14
N MET A 40 -13.11 2.37 4.03
CA MET A 40 -12.93 1.66 2.76
C MET A 40 -14.25 1.23 2.10
N GLY A 41 -15.36 1.25 2.85
CA GLY A 41 -16.67 0.76 2.40
C GLY A 41 -16.72 -0.76 2.29
N VAL A 42 -16.00 -1.48 3.16
CA VAL A 42 -15.90 -2.95 3.16
C VAL A 42 -16.27 -3.52 4.54
N SER A 43 -16.32 -4.85 4.67
CA SER A 43 -16.54 -5.50 5.97
C SER A 43 -15.25 -5.51 6.81
N GLN A 44 -15.39 -5.56 8.15
CA GLN A 44 -14.24 -5.76 9.04
C GLN A 44 -13.47 -7.04 8.70
N ALA A 45 -14.19 -8.11 8.32
CA ALA A 45 -13.58 -9.37 7.90
C ALA A 45 -12.67 -9.20 6.68
N ALA A 46 -13.05 -8.36 5.70
CA ALA A 46 -12.23 -8.07 4.53
C ALA A 46 -10.92 -7.36 4.92
N VAL A 47 -10.96 -6.44 5.88
CA VAL A 47 -9.75 -5.78 6.40
C VAL A 47 -8.86 -6.80 7.13
N SER A 48 -9.45 -7.66 7.97
CA SER A 48 -8.71 -8.73 8.66
C SER A 48 -8.07 -9.69 7.66
N GLN A 49 -8.78 -10.08 6.60
CA GLN A 49 -8.23 -10.91 5.53
C GLN A 49 -7.10 -10.19 4.77
N ALA A 50 -7.25 -8.91 4.45
CA ALA A 50 -6.21 -8.13 3.79
C ALA A 50 -4.90 -8.08 4.61
N GLU A 51 -5.01 -8.08 5.94
CA GLU A 51 -3.86 -8.09 6.85
C GLU A 51 -3.24 -9.48 7.07
N ASN A 52 -4.01 -10.57 6.96
CA ASN A 52 -3.59 -11.89 7.45
C ASN A 52 -3.53 -13.00 6.37
N ASN A 53 -4.24 -12.81 5.27
CA ASN A 53 -4.24 -13.74 4.15
C ASN A 53 -3.34 -13.17 3.04
N LEU A 54 -2.88 -14.00 2.09
CA LEU A 54 -2.09 -13.63 0.92
C LEU A 54 -2.86 -13.90 -0.39
N ASP A 55 -4.17 -14.07 -0.32
CA ASP A 55 -4.97 -14.25 -1.52
C ASP A 55 -4.92 -13.01 -2.42
N ALA A 56 -4.77 -13.23 -3.72
CA ALA A 56 -4.61 -12.16 -4.71
C ALA A 56 -5.85 -11.26 -4.85
N TYR A 57 -7.05 -11.78 -4.58
CA TYR A 57 -8.27 -10.96 -4.66
C TYR A 57 -8.32 -9.81 -3.63
N LEU A 58 -7.48 -9.88 -2.59
CA LEU A 58 -7.37 -8.86 -1.57
C LEU A 58 -6.38 -7.75 -1.94
N ASP A 59 -5.56 -7.94 -3.00
CA ASP A 59 -4.48 -7.01 -3.36
C ASP A 59 -4.99 -5.60 -3.58
N SER A 60 -6.11 -5.42 -4.28
CA SER A 60 -6.72 -4.09 -4.49
C SER A 60 -7.16 -3.42 -3.17
N LEU A 61 -7.64 -4.20 -2.20
CA LEU A 61 -7.99 -3.65 -0.87
C LEU A 61 -6.73 -3.27 -0.09
N ARG A 62 -5.67 -4.09 -0.15
CA ARG A 62 -4.39 -3.78 0.50
C ARG A 62 -3.80 -2.48 -0.03
N ILE A 63 -3.75 -2.33 -1.35
CA ILE A 63 -3.29 -1.12 -2.04
C ILE A 63 -4.10 0.09 -1.55
N ARG A 64 -5.44 0.03 -1.63
CA ARG A 64 -6.31 1.14 -1.19
C ARG A 64 -6.09 1.54 0.26
N ILE A 65 -5.88 0.59 1.17
CA ILE A 65 -5.61 0.90 2.59
C ILE A 65 -4.26 1.62 2.72
N ILE A 66 -3.22 1.11 2.07
CA ILE A 66 -1.87 1.71 2.12
C ILE A 66 -1.91 3.13 1.57
N GLU A 67 -2.45 3.34 0.37
CA GLU A 67 -2.50 4.66 -0.26
C GLU A 67 -3.37 5.67 0.49
N CYS A 68 -4.37 5.19 1.23
CA CYS A 68 -5.25 6.08 2.00
C CYS A 68 -4.64 6.57 3.31
N TYR A 69 -3.80 5.75 3.96
CA TYR A 69 -3.24 6.08 5.27
C TYR A 69 -1.74 6.37 5.26
N THR A 70 -1.08 6.18 4.11
CA THR A 70 0.32 6.51 3.91
C THR A 70 0.46 7.43 2.70
N ASN A 71 1.58 8.14 2.61
CA ASN A 71 1.89 8.96 1.44
C ASN A 71 2.61 8.11 0.36
N CYS A 72 2.14 6.89 0.15
CA CYS A 72 2.72 5.95 -0.80
C CYS A 72 1.72 5.64 -1.90
N GLU A 73 2.20 5.46 -3.12
CA GLU A 73 1.47 4.89 -4.25
C GLU A 73 1.93 3.44 -4.44
N VAL A 74 1.00 2.51 -4.66
CA VAL A 74 1.32 1.09 -4.85
C VAL A 74 0.76 0.58 -6.18
N LYS A 75 1.64 0.09 -7.06
CA LYS A 75 1.30 -0.47 -8.37
C LYS A 75 1.42 -2.00 -8.38
N GLY A 76 0.52 -2.67 -9.11
CA GLY A 76 0.57 -4.12 -9.37
C GLY A 76 -0.78 -4.85 -9.27
N PRO A 77 -0.80 -6.18 -9.50
CA PRO A 77 0.34 -7.03 -9.82
C PRO A 77 0.48 -7.29 -11.33
N GLU A 78 1.51 -6.74 -11.98
CA GLU A 78 1.91 -7.15 -13.34
C GLU A 78 2.98 -8.28 -13.30
N ALA A 79 3.82 -8.29 -12.27
CA ALA A 79 4.79 -9.36 -11.95
C ALA A 79 5.21 -9.34 -10.46
N GLN A 80 5.24 -8.15 -9.87
CA GLN A 80 5.52 -7.86 -8.46
C GLN A 80 4.80 -6.55 -8.11
N PHE A 81 4.76 -6.18 -6.82
CA PHE A 81 4.27 -4.88 -6.40
C PHE A 81 5.41 -3.88 -6.34
N THR A 82 5.08 -2.64 -6.64
CA THR A 82 6.01 -1.52 -6.53
C THR A 82 5.39 -0.45 -5.66
N ILE A 83 6.13 0.01 -4.64
CA ILE A 83 5.72 1.10 -3.78
C ILE A 83 6.60 2.33 -4.03
N HIS A 84 5.95 3.48 -4.23
CA HIS A 84 6.59 4.78 -4.41
C HIS A 84 6.20 5.67 -3.25
N LYS A 85 7.18 6.16 -2.48
CA LYS A 85 6.92 7.15 -1.45
C LYS A 85 6.84 8.52 -2.10
N ASN A 86 5.67 9.14 -2.07
CA ASN A 86 5.52 10.50 -2.58
C ASN A 86 6.27 11.43 -1.61
N GLN A 87 7.13 12.29 -2.17
CA GLN A 87 7.63 13.43 -1.42
C GLN A 87 6.51 14.47 -1.43
N GLN A 88 5.88 14.73 -0.27
CA GLN A 88 5.03 15.91 -0.15
C GLN A 88 5.93 17.16 -0.31
N PRO A 89 5.46 18.22 -0.99
CA PRO A 89 6.17 19.49 -1.11
C PRO A 89 6.33 20.20 0.24
#